data_AF-A0A9Q3YKX1-F1
#
_entry.id   AF-A0A9Q3YKX1-F1
#
_cell.length_a   1.000
_cell.length_b   1.000
_cell.length_c   1.000
_cell.angle_alpha   90.00
_cell.angle_beta   90.00
_cell.angle_gamma   90.00
#
_symmetry.space_group_name_H-M   'P 1'
#
loop_
_entity.id
_entity.type
_entity.pdbx_description
1 polymer ?
#
loop_
_entity_poly.entity_id
_entity_poly.type
_entity_poly.pdbx_seq_one_letter_code
_entity_poly.pdbx_strand_id
1 'polypeptide(L)'
;MNNNIDNACKLHINGMPLSFNTNRGVLEPKYLRRTKQTFDYALSQYPRTRLMRFDLHYPDGYPINGVTGKQITKFQESFKAIMCAYLKRKKHNRHSQPRFIWCREIVTSVYPHYHVAVLLNGDVFQGIGPYDDLTGEYVSGMVAKAWASAIGITVGQASSTIFFPNNGTYEINKRLDTDTFYNQYNQAFYRVSYLAKLESKPFGDKGKNFHSSCK
;
A
#
# COMPACT_ATOMS: atom_id res chain seq x y z
N MET A 1 -15.84 2.15 -6.38
CA MET A 1 -15.71 3.07 -7.53
C MET A 1 -14.82 2.39 -8.56
N ASN A 2 -15.33 2.17 -9.77
CA ASN A 2 -14.60 1.52 -10.86
C ASN A 2 -13.85 2.59 -11.66
N ASN A 3 -12.55 2.41 -11.86
CA ASN A 3 -11.86 3.19 -12.89
C ASN A 3 -12.34 2.65 -14.25
N ASN A 4 -12.63 3.53 -15.22
CA ASN A 4 -12.78 3.06 -16.59
C ASN A 4 -11.40 2.66 -17.12
N ILE A 5 -11.13 1.36 -17.19
CA ILE A 5 -9.83 0.76 -17.55
C ILE A 5 -9.89 -0.02 -18.86
N ASP A 6 -10.98 0.12 -19.61
CA ASP A 6 -11.22 -0.69 -20.81
C ASP A 6 -10.18 -0.39 -21.91
N ASN A 7 -9.69 0.85 -21.96
CA ASN A 7 -8.66 1.32 -22.88
C ASN A 7 -7.22 1.23 -22.32
N ALA A 8 -7.03 0.65 -21.12
CA ALA A 8 -5.70 0.53 -20.53
C ALA A 8 -4.85 -0.55 -21.22
N CYS A 9 -3.54 -0.34 -21.24
CA CYS A 9 -2.59 -1.38 -21.66
C CYS A 9 -2.72 -2.63 -20.77
N LYS A 10 -2.60 -3.82 -21.37
CA LYS A 10 -2.73 -5.11 -20.68
C LYS A 10 -1.45 -5.92 -20.76
N LEU A 11 -1.08 -6.57 -19.66
CA LEU A 11 0.02 -7.52 -19.58
C LEU A 11 -0.53 -8.87 -19.13
N HIS A 12 -0.19 -9.94 -19.84
CA HIS A 12 -0.53 -11.30 -19.42
C HIS A 12 0.49 -11.75 -18.37
N ILE A 13 0.01 -11.99 -17.15
CA ILE A 13 0.83 -12.46 -16.05
C ILE A 13 0.18 -13.70 -15.45
N ASN A 14 0.86 -14.85 -15.48
CA ASN A 14 0.36 -16.14 -15.00
C ASN A 14 -1.03 -16.49 -15.57
N GLY A 15 -1.23 -16.29 -16.88
CA GLY A 15 -2.49 -16.60 -17.56
C GLY A 15 -3.63 -15.59 -17.38
N MET A 16 -3.41 -14.52 -16.60
CA MET A 16 -4.41 -13.47 -16.38
C MET A 16 -4.04 -12.20 -17.14
N PRO A 17 -4.91 -11.68 -18.05
CA PRO A 17 -4.71 -10.36 -18.63
C PRO A 17 -4.96 -9.30 -17.56
N LEU A 18 -3.97 -8.46 -17.27
CA LEU A 18 -4.08 -7.42 -16.25
C LEU A 18 -3.81 -6.05 -16.85
N SER A 19 -4.76 -5.14 -16.67
CA SER A 19 -4.66 -3.73 -17.01
C SER A 19 -3.66 -3.03 -16.07
N PHE A 20 -2.78 -2.21 -16.64
CA PHE A 20 -1.83 -1.40 -15.86
C PHE A 20 -1.81 0.06 -16.31
N ASN A 21 -1.44 0.94 -15.38
CA ASN A 21 -1.50 2.38 -15.55
C ASN A 21 -0.18 2.93 -16.09
N THR A 22 -0.16 3.34 -17.36
CA THR A 22 1.01 3.93 -18.04
C THR A 22 0.98 5.45 -18.07
N ASN A 23 -0.05 6.10 -17.53
CA ASN A 23 -0.28 7.55 -17.65
C ASN A 23 0.85 8.42 -17.07
N ARG A 24 1.74 7.82 -16.28
CA ARG A 24 2.81 8.52 -15.57
C ARG A 24 4.21 8.08 -15.98
N GLY A 25 4.36 7.16 -16.94
CA GLY A 25 5.66 6.73 -17.46
C GLY A 25 5.78 5.22 -17.70
N VAL A 26 7.00 4.80 -18.06
CA VAL A 26 7.32 3.38 -18.31
C VAL A 26 7.32 2.60 -16.99
N LEU A 27 6.71 1.42 -16.99
CA LEU A 27 6.66 0.52 -15.83
C LEU A 27 7.70 -0.59 -15.97
N GLU A 28 8.26 -1.03 -14.84
CA GLU A 28 9.15 -2.20 -14.76
C GLU A 28 8.32 -3.49 -14.71
N PRO A 29 8.35 -4.35 -15.75
CA PRO A 29 7.57 -5.59 -15.77
C PRO A 29 7.88 -6.53 -14.59
N LYS A 30 9.11 -6.53 -14.07
CA LYS A 30 9.47 -7.30 -12.87
C LYS A 30 8.69 -6.84 -11.63
N TYR A 31 8.43 -5.55 -11.47
CA TYR A 31 7.66 -5.00 -10.35
C TYR A 31 6.17 -5.35 -10.51
N LEU A 32 5.62 -5.29 -11.72
CA LEU A 32 4.26 -5.75 -11.99
C LEU A 32 4.05 -7.23 -11.63
N ARG A 33 4.96 -8.12 -12.04
CA ARG A 33 4.90 -9.55 -11.69
C ARG A 33 4.96 -9.77 -10.18
N ARG A 34 5.82 -9.03 -9.48
CA ARG A 34 5.96 -9.08 -8.02
C ARG A 34 4.72 -8.56 -7.28
N THR A 35 4.12 -7.48 -7.77
CA THR A 35 2.83 -6.98 -7.29
C THR A 35 1.75 -8.06 -7.41
N LYS A 36 1.66 -8.74 -8.56
CA LYS A 36 0.71 -9.84 -8.76
C LYS A 36 0.95 -10.97 -7.76
N GLN A 37 2.20 -11.39 -7.56
CA GLN A 37 2.54 -12.43 -6.58
C GLN A 37 2.07 -12.06 -5.16
N THR A 38 2.22 -10.80 -4.76
CA THR A 38 1.73 -10.33 -3.45
C THR A 38 0.21 -10.34 -3.36
N PHE A 39 -0.52 -9.99 -4.43
CA PHE A 39 -1.97 -10.14 -4.49
C PHE A 39 -2.40 -11.61 -4.37
N ASP A 40 -1.81 -12.48 -5.19
CA ASP A 40 -2.14 -13.91 -5.22
C ASP A 40 -1.90 -14.55 -3.85
N TYR A 41 -0.80 -14.19 -3.19
CA TYR A 41 -0.48 -14.69 -1.87
C TYR A 41 -1.44 -14.17 -0.79
N ALA A 42 -1.76 -12.86 -0.80
CA ALA A 42 -2.78 -12.32 0.10
C ALA A 42 -4.14 -13.02 -0.07
N LEU A 43 -4.56 -13.25 -1.32
CA LEU A 43 -5.81 -13.94 -1.64
C LEU A 43 -5.81 -15.44 -1.31
N SER A 44 -4.65 -16.09 -1.32
CA SER A 44 -4.53 -17.48 -0.84
C SER A 44 -4.74 -17.59 0.67
N GLN A 45 -4.38 -16.55 1.43
CA GLN A 45 -4.55 -16.50 2.89
C GLN A 45 -5.95 -15.97 3.26
N TYR A 46 -6.43 -14.97 2.53
CA TYR A 46 -7.68 -14.26 2.79
C TYR A 46 -8.50 -14.16 1.50
N PRO A 47 -9.43 -15.12 1.24
CA PRO A 47 -10.23 -15.12 0.03
C PRO A 47 -11.00 -13.81 -0.19
N ARG A 48 -11.40 -13.14 0.90
CA ARG A 48 -11.83 -11.76 0.88
C ARG A 48 -10.68 -10.89 1.36
N THR A 49 -10.03 -10.18 0.44
CA THR A 49 -8.91 -9.29 0.71
C THR A 49 -9.32 -7.83 0.50
N ARG A 50 -8.81 -6.92 1.34
CA ARG A 50 -9.00 -5.48 1.21
C ARG A 50 -7.67 -4.81 0.93
N LEU A 51 -7.61 -4.08 -0.18
CA LEU A 51 -6.47 -3.27 -0.57
C LEU A 51 -6.72 -1.82 -0.14
N MET A 52 -5.73 -1.19 0.49
CA MET A 52 -5.77 0.22 0.87
C MET A 52 -4.46 0.90 0.46
N ARG A 53 -4.54 2.02 -0.25
CA ARG A 53 -3.39 2.81 -0.73
C ARG A 53 -3.34 4.16 0.00
N PHE A 54 -2.14 4.57 0.36
CA PHE A 54 -1.83 5.82 1.04
C PHE A 54 -0.38 6.21 0.77
N ASP A 55 -0.07 7.49 0.93
CA ASP A 55 1.28 8.02 0.73
C ASP A 55 1.81 8.61 2.03
N LEU A 56 3.04 8.25 2.37
CA LEU A 56 3.74 8.73 3.55
C LEU A 56 4.71 9.83 3.12
N HIS A 57 4.51 11.02 3.69
CA HIS A 57 5.40 12.17 3.51
C HIS A 57 6.08 12.52 4.82
N TYR A 58 7.23 13.18 4.72
CA TYR A 58 7.83 13.84 5.87
C TYR A 58 7.19 15.22 6.05
N PRO A 59 7.05 15.71 7.29
CA PRO A 59 6.61 17.07 7.53
C PRO A 59 7.66 18.08 7.06
N ASP A 60 7.22 19.29 6.73
CA ASP A 60 8.13 20.40 6.44
C ASP A 60 9.06 20.66 7.63
N GLY A 61 10.33 20.95 7.34
CA GLY A 61 11.36 21.15 8.38
C GLY A 61 11.85 19.88 9.09
N TYR A 62 11.47 18.68 8.64
CA TYR A 62 12.02 17.44 9.21
C TYR A 62 13.55 17.36 9.06
N PRO A 63 14.32 16.97 10.10
CA PRO A 63 15.78 16.92 10.01
C PRO A 63 16.26 15.98 8.89
N ILE A 64 16.96 16.52 7.88
CA ILE A 64 17.42 15.77 6.70
C ILE A 64 18.32 14.60 7.10
N ASN A 65 19.18 14.79 8.10
CA ASN A 65 20.03 13.73 8.66
C ASN A 65 19.23 12.57 9.31
N GLY A 66 17.97 12.81 9.67
CA GLY A 66 17.06 11.78 10.16
C GLY A 66 16.43 10.94 9.06
N VAL A 67 16.47 11.38 7.80
CA VAL A 67 15.88 10.67 6.66
C VAL A 67 16.85 9.59 6.18
N THR A 68 16.44 8.33 6.30
CA THR A 68 17.22 7.16 5.86
C THR A 68 16.36 6.22 5.02
N GLY A 69 16.95 5.14 4.49
CA GLY A 69 16.19 4.07 3.84
C GLY A 69 15.43 3.15 4.82
N LYS A 70 15.57 3.33 6.14
CA LYS A 70 15.04 2.40 7.16
C LYS A 70 13.63 2.75 7.64
N GLN A 71 13.15 3.98 7.41
CA GLN A 71 11.86 4.46 7.94
C GLN A 71 10.69 3.64 7.43
N ILE A 72 10.70 3.21 6.16
CA ILE A 72 9.63 2.36 5.63
C ILE A 72 9.60 0.99 6.30
N THR A 73 10.75 0.40 6.64
CA THR A 73 10.82 -0.85 7.39
C THR A 73 10.26 -0.67 8.80
N LYS A 74 10.69 0.39 9.51
CA LYS A 74 10.18 0.73 10.85
C LYS A 74 8.65 0.94 10.84
N PHE A 75 8.15 1.62 9.80
CA PHE A 75 6.71 1.80 9.59
C PHE A 75 6.00 0.45 9.46
N GLN A 76 6.49 -0.44 8.60
CA GLN A 76 5.88 -1.76 8.39
C GLN A 76 5.87 -2.61 9.67
N GLU A 77 6.97 -2.59 10.45
CA GLU A 77 7.08 -3.28 11.73
C GLU A 77 6.11 -2.70 12.77
N SER A 78 6.07 -1.38 12.90
CA SER A 78 5.17 -0.67 13.81
C SER A 78 3.70 -0.93 13.46
N PHE A 79 3.34 -0.85 12.18
CA PHE A 79 1.98 -1.14 11.70
C PHE A 79 1.55 -2.59 12.01
N LYS A 80 2.44 -3.57 11.79
CA LYS A 80 2.19 -4.98 12.16
C LYS A 80 1.95 -5.13 13.67
N ALA A 81 2.75 -4.48 14.50
CA ALA A 81 2.62 -4.54 15.96
C ALA A 81 1.30 -3.91 16.43
N ILE A 82 0.95 -2.73 15.93
CA ILE A 82 -0.31 -2.02 16.22
C ILE A 82 -1.51 -2.88 15.82
N MET A 83 -1.49 -3.47 14.62
CA MET A 83 -2.56 -4.35 14.14
C MET A 83 -2.70 -5.60 15.01
N CYS A 84 -1.60 -6.24 15.38
CA CYS A 84 -1.61 -7.39 16.28
C CYS A 84 -2.23 -7.04 17.64
N ALA A 85 -1.86 -5.89 18.22
CA ALA A 85 -2.43 -5.40 19.47
C ALA A 85 -3.94 -5.09 19.34
N TYR A 86 -4.36 -4.49 18.22
CA TYR A 86 -5.77 -4.22 17.93
C TYR A 86 -6.59 -5.52 17.89
N LEU A 87 -6.13 -6.53 17.14
CA LEU A 87 -6.84 -7.81 17.00
C LEU A 87 -6.99 -8.52 18.35
N LYS A 88 -5.93 -8.52 19.18
CA LYS A 88 -5.96 -9.07 20.55
C LYS A 88 -6.97 -8.34 21.41
N ARG A 89 -6.95 -7.01 21.41
CA ARG A 89 -7.86 -6.16 22.22
C ARG A 89 -9.32 -6.33 21.82
N LYS A 90 -9.62 -6.41 20.52
CA LYS A 90 -10.98 -6.62 20.01
C LYS A 90 -11.44 -8.07 20.09
N LYS A 91 -10.60 -8.99 20.58
CA LYS A 91 -10.86 -10.44 20.64
C LYS A 91 -11.36 -10.98 19.29
N HIS A 92 -10.77 -10.50 18.20
CA HIS A 92 -11.11 -11.00 16.87
C HIS A 92 -10.60 -12.43 16.71
N ASN A 93 -11.51 -13.36 16.39
CA ASN A 93 -11.17 -14.76 16.10
C ASN A 93 -10.48 -14.95 14.74
N ARG A 94 -10.27 -13.86 13.99
CA ARG A 94 -9.64 -13.86 12.67
C ARG A 94 -8.34 -13.08 12.72
N HIS A 95 -7.32 -13.62 12.06
CA HIS A 95 -6.03 -12.98 11.92
C HIS A 95 -5.96 -12.17 10.63
N SER A 96 -5.11 -11.14 10.63
CA SER A 96 -4.74 -10.38 9.44
C SER A 96 -3.27 -10.04 9.54
N GLN A 97 -2.46 -10.60 8.64
CA GLN A 97 -1.07 -10.24 8.48
C GLN A 97 -0.96 -9.30 7.27
N PRO A 98 -0.55 -8.03 7.47
CA PRO A 98 -0.50 -7.07 6.38
C PRO A 98 0.58 -7.44 5.37
N ARG A 99 0.21 -7.42 4.08
CA ARG A 99 1.15 -7.55 2.95
C ARG A 99 1.30 -6.20 2.28
N PHE A 100 2.53 -5.73 2.15
CA PHE A 100 2.81 -4.39 1.65
C PHE A 100 3.36 -4.44 0.23
N ILE A 101 3.02 -3.43 -0.56
CA ILE A 101 3.64 -3.07 -1.83
C ILE A 101 3.96 -1.59 -1.71
N TRP A 102 5.21 -1.19 -1.94
CA TRP A 102 5.59 0.21 -1.88
C TRP A 102 6.66 0.57 -2.90
N CYS A 103 6.65 1.83 -3.33
CA CYS A 103 7.76 2.48 -4.01
C CYS A 103 8.19 3.74 -3.27
N ARG A 104 9.45 4.13 -3.48
CA ARG A 104 10.04 5.36 -2.97
C ARG A 104 10.30 6.28 -4.15
N GLU A 105 9.73 7.47 -4.11
CA GLU A 105 9.85 8.50 -5.15
C GLU A 105 10.52 9.75 -4.56
N ILE A 106 11.40 10.37 -5.35
CA ILE A 106 12.01 11.67 -5.07
C ILE A 106 11.85 12.46 -6.37
N VAL A 107 10.81 13.30 -6.43
CA VAL A 107 10.53 14.07 -7.65
C VAL A 107 11.10 15.49 -7.49
N THR A 108 10.43 16.34 -6.72
CA THR A 108 10.82 17.75 -6.49
C THR A 108 11.06 18.09 -5.02
N SER A 109 10.72 17.17 -4.11
CA SER A 109 10.82 17.35 -2.67
C SER A 109 12.23 17.02 -2.16
N VAL A 110 12.67 17.76 -1.13
CA VAL A 110 13.91 17.46 -0.38
C VAL A 110 13.84 16.09 0.29
N TYR A 111 12.63 15.65 0.66
CA TYR A 111 12.38 14.35 1.28
C TYR A 111 11.83 13.34 0.28
N PRO A 112 12.19 12.05 0.40
CA PRO A 112 11.54 10.98 -0.33
C PRO A 112 10.10 10.79 0.15
N HIS A 113 9.21 10.46 -0.79
CA HIS A 113 7.84 10.07 -0.51
C HIS A 113 7.70 8.57 -0.70
N TYR A 114 6.86 7.93 0.11
CA TYR A 114 6.56 6.51 -0.04
C TYR A 114 5.11 6.32 -0.47
N HIS A 115 4.90 5.79 -1.67
CA HIS A 115 3.59 5.30 -2.09
C HIS A 115 3.43 3.87 -1.57
N VAL A 116 2.40 3.62 -0.77
CA VAL A 116 2.20 2.35 -0.10
C VAL A 116 0.81 1.81 -0.40
N ALA A 117 0.73 0.54 -0.77
CA ALA A 117 -0.50 -0.25 -0.75
C ALA A 117 -0.35 -1.39 0.27
N VAL A 118 -1.39 -1.62 1.06
CA VAL A 118 -1.48 -2.73 2.01
C VAL A 118 -2.67 -3.61 1.68
N LEU A 119 -2.45 -4.93 1.64
CA LEU A 119 -3.49 -5.95 1.52
C LEU A 119 -3.75 -6.55 2.90
N LEU A 120 -5.01 -6.55 3.32
CA LEU A 120 -5.49 -6.98 4.63
C LEU A 120 -6.60 -8.02 4.49
N ASN A 121 -6.86 -8.79 5.56
CA ASN A 121 -8.03 -9.64 5.64
C ASN A 121 -9.31 -8.79 5.61
N GLY A 122 -10.10 -8.92 4.54
CA GLY A 122 -11.32 -8.15 4.34
C GLY A 122 -12.50 -8.59 5.19
N ASP A 123 -12.43 -9.77 5.81
CA ASP A 123 -13.40 -10.21 6.84
C ASP A 123 -13.13 -9.55 8.21
N VAL A 124 -12.02 -8.80 8.34
CA VAL A 124 -11.64 -8.05 9.54
C VAL A 124 -11.65 -6.55 9.28
N PHE A 125 -10.98 -6.10 8.22
CA PHE A 125 -10.82 -4.68 7.91
C PHE A 125 -11.65 -4.31 6.68
N GLN A 126 -12.83 -3.73 6.88
CA GLN A 126 -13.75 -3.41 5.78
C GLN A 126 -13.42 -2.11 5.05
N GLY A 127 -12.71 -1.19 5.71
CA GLY A 127 -12.40 0.13 5.18
C GLY A 127 -11.29 0.81 5.96
N ILE A 128 -10.86 1.94 5.43
CA ILE A 128 -9.74 2.71 5.98
C ILE A 128 -10.14 3.52 7.22
N GLY A 129 -11.40 3.95 7.30
CA GLY A 129 -11.93 4.80 8.37
C GLY A 129 -11.67 6.30 8.16
N PRO A 130 -12.09 7.14 9.12
CA PRO A 130 -11.89 8.58 9.07
C PRO A 130 -10.40 8.95 9.09
N TYR A 131 -9.98 9.87 8.23
CA TYR A 131 -8.56 10.19 8.01
C TYR A 131 -7.89 10.95 9.16
N ASP A 132 -8.70 11.57 10.02
CA ASP A 132 -8.29 12.28 11.23
C ASP A 132 -8.27 11.39 12.49
N ASP A 133 -8.42 10.06 12.35
CA ASP A 133 -8.33 9.15 13.49
C ASP A 133 -6.93 9.15 14.10
N LEU A 134 -6.80 9.64 15.33
CA LEU A 134 -5.57 9.57 16.13
C LEU A 134 -5.58 8.40 17.12
N THR A 135 -6.72 7.70 17.25
CA THR A 135 -6.93 6.65 18.26
C THR A 135 -6.39 5.28 17.80
N GLY A 136 -6.29 5.04 16.49
CA GLY A 136 -5.91 3.74 15.94
C GLY A 136 -7.02 2.70 16.05
N GLU A 137 -8.28 3.15 16.18
CA GLU A 137 -9.45 2.29 16.05
C GLU A 137 -9.74 1.95 14.57
N TYR A 138 -9.23 2.77 13.65
CA TYR A 138 -9.32 2.58 12.21
C TYR A 138 -7.95 2.39 11.57
N VAL A 139 -7.92 1.89 10.33
CA VAL A 139 -6.66 1.66 9.61
C VAL A 139 -5.91 2.97 9.39
N SER A 140 -6.60 4.07 9.11
CA SER A 140 -6.01 5.43 9.02
C SER A 140 -5.21 5.78 10.27
N GLY A 141 -5.77 5.61 11.47
CA GLY A 141 -5.06 5.86 12.72
C GLY A 141 -3.94 4.88 13.00
N MET A 142 -4.06 3.63 12.56
CA MET A 142 -2.93 2.67 12.61
C MET A 142 -1.78 3.11 11.71
N VAL A 143 -2.07 3.63 10.50
CA VAL A 143 -1.06 4.21 9.60
C VAL A 143 -0.41 5.43 10.25
N ALA A 144 -1.20 6.37 10.80
CA ALA A 144 -0.69 7.57 11.47
C ALA A 144 0.23 7.24 12.64
N LYS A 145 -0.18 6.31 13.52
CA LYS A 145 0.63 5.85 14.65
C LYS A 145 1.91 5.16 14.20
N ALA A 146 1.82 4.28 13.20
CA ALA A 146 2.98 3.59 12.66
C ALA A 146 3.98 4.57 12.02
N TRP A 147 3.48 5.58 11.33
CA TRP A 147 4.34 6.60 10.69
C TRP A 147 4.99 7.51 11.71
N ALA A 148 4.22 8.02 12.67
CA ALA A 148 4.71 8.80 13.81
C ALA A 148 5.86 8.08 14.54
N SER A 149 5.65 6.79 14.83
CA SER A 149 6.65 5.92 15.44
C SER A 149 7.90 5.73 14.57
N ALA A 150 7.74 5.59 13.25
CA ALA A 150 8.85 5.36 12.33
C ALA A 150 9.79 6.57 12.19
N ILE A 151 9.23 7.79 12.23
CA ILE A 151 9.98 9.04 12.03
C ILE A 151 10.19 9.87 13.29
N GLY A 152 9.65 9.44 14.44
CA GLY A 152 9.91 10.04 15.75
C GLY A 152 9.18 11.36 15.99
N ILE A 153 7.92 11.46 15.55
CA ILE A 153 7.08 12.66 15.75
C ILE A 153 5.76 12.29 16.43
N THR A 154 4.92 13.29 16.74
CA THR A 154 3.58 13.04 17.31
C THR A 154 2.62 12.46 16.26
N VAL A 155 1.59 11.73 16.70
CA VAL A 155 0.57 11.14 15.80
C VAL A 155 -0.19 12.23 15.04
N GLY A 156 -0.48 13.37 15.68
CA GLY A 156 -1.14 14.51 15.02
C GLY A 156 -0.29 15.08 13.88
N GLN A 157 1.00 15.29 14.09
CA GLN A 157 1.93 15.74 13.04
C GLN A 157 2.07 14.71 11.93
N ALA A 158 2.12 13.41 12.25
CA ALA A 158 2.19 12.38 11.22
C ALA A 158 0.91 12.31 10.38
N SER A 159 -0.26 12.43 11.03
CA SER A 159 -1.57 12.36 10.36
C SER A 159 -1.71 13.40 9.24
N SER A 160 -1.26 14.65 9.48
CA SER A 160 -1.31 15.72 8.47
C SER A 160 -0.36 15.51 7.28
N THR A 161 0.57 14.56 7.36
CA THR A 161 1.54 14.24 6.28
C THR A 161 1.16 13.01 5.47
N ILE A 162 0.09 12.32 5.85
CA ILE A 162 -0.38 11.13 5.13
C ILE A 162 -1.42 11.54 4.11
N PHE A 163 -1.18 11.19 2.85
CA PHE A 163 -2.15 11.42 1.79
C PHE A 163 -2.91 10.14 1.45
N PHE A 164 -4.21 10.16 1.71
CA PHE A 164 -5.13 9.10 1.30
C PHE A 164 -5.81 9.52 0.00
N PRO A 165 -5.50 8.88 -1.14
CA PRO A 165 -6.08 9.31 -2.40
C PRO A 165 -7.54 8.85 -2.51
N ASN A 166 -8.30 9.60 -3.31
CA ASN A 166 -9.58 9.14 -3.82
C ASN A 166 -9.42 7.77 -4.48
N ASN A 167 -10.40 6.88 -4.32
CA ASN A 167 -10.32 5.50 -4.81
C ASN A 167 -9.03 4.79 -4.35
N GLY A 168 -8.69 4.95 -3.07
CA GLY A 168 -7.57 4.27 -2.43
C GLY A 168 -7.90 2.87 -1.91
N THR A 169 -9.19 2.49 -1.84
CA THR A 169 -9.64 1.26 -1.20
C THR A 169 -10.40 0.35 -2.18
N TYR A 170 -10.02 -0.93 -2.22
CA TYR A 170 -10.64 -1.94 -3.09
C TYR A 170 -10.94 -3.22 -2.30
N GLU A 171 -12.07 -3.85 -2.62
CA GLU A 171 -12.33 -5.24 -2.24
C GLU A 171 -11.91 -6.16 -3.37
N ILE A 172 -11.31 -7.31 -3.01
CA ILE A 172 -11.06 -8.41 -3.91
C ILE A 172 -11.60 -9.66 -3.23
N ASN A 173 -12.67 -10.23 -3.76
CA ASN A 173 -13.36 -11.36 -3.15
C ASN A 173 -13.37 -12.57 -4.09
N LYS A 174 -12.45 -13.51 -3.83
CA LYS A 174 -12.27 -14.77 -4.56
C LYS A 174 -13.46 -15.73 -4.40
N ARG A 175 -14.41 -15.43 -3.51
CA ARG A 175 -15.63 -16.24 -3.31
C ARG A 175 -16.75 -15.88 -4.29
N LEU A 176 -16.62 -14.78 -5.04
CA LEU A 176 -17.59 -14.36 -6.05
C LEU A 176 -17.38 -15.11 -7.37
N ASP A 177 -18.31 -14.90 -8.32
CA ASP A 177 -18.17 -15.41 -9.68
C ASP A 177 -16.88 -14.88 -10.35
N THR A 178 -16.42 -15.62 -11.35
CA THR A 178 -15.14 -15.39 -12.02
C THR A 178 -15.01 -13.98 -12.59
N ASP A 179 -16.08 -13.44 -13.17
CA ASP A 179 -16.06 -12.14 -13.84
C ASP A 179 -16.00 -11.01 -12.81
N THR A 180 -16.80 -11.10 -11.75
CA THR A 180 -16.77 -10.13 -10.65
C THR A 180 -15.42 -10.15 -9.94
N PHE A 181 -14.89 -11.34 -9.62
CA PHE A 181 -13.57 -11.49 -9.03
C PHE A 181 -12.47 -10.90 -9.92
N TYR A 182 -12.49 -11.24 -11.21
CA TYR A 182 -11.52 -10.74 -12.18
C TYR A 182 -11.57 -9.21 -12.26
N ASN A 183 -12.76 -8.61 -12.36
CA ASN A 183 -12.91 -7.16 -12.43
C ASN A 183 -12.38 -6.49 -11.16
N GLN A 184 -12.74 -6.99 -9.97
CA GLN A 184 -12.23 -6.48 -8.69
C GLN A 184 -10.70 -6.53 -8.61
N TYR A 185 -10.12 -7.68 -8.98
CA TYR A 185 -8.67 -7.87 -9.02
C TYR A 185 -8.03 -6.89 -9.99
N ASN A 186 -8.55 -6.79 -11.22
CA ASN A 186 -7.97 -5.97 -12.27
C ASN A 186 -8.02 -4.47 -11.93
N GLN A 187 -9.12 -4.01 -11.34
CA GLN A 187 -9.26 -2.62 -10.85
C GLN A 187 -8.25 -2.29 -9.74
N ALA A 188 -8.10 -3.19 -8.77
CA ALA A 188 -7.14 -3.03 -7.68
C ALA A 188 -5.68 -3.11 -8.18
N PHE A 189 -5.39 -4.04 -9.09
CA PHE A 189 -4.07 -4.20 -9.70
C PHE A 189 -3.72 -2.97 -10.55
N TYR A 190 -4.64 -2.48 -11.39
CA TYR A 190 -4.46 -1.25 -12.16
C TYR A 190 -4.09 -0.07 -11.25
N ARG A 191 -4.79 0.10 -10.12
CA ARG A 191 -4.50 1.18 -9.17
C ARG A 191 -3.07 1.11 -8.61
N VAL A 192 -2.60 -0.09 -8.29
CA VAL A 192 -1.28 -0.31 -7.66
C VAL A 192 -0.16 -0.45 -8.69
N SER A 193 -0.48 -0.75 -9.94
CA SER A 193 0.51 -0.86 -11.03
C SER A 193 1.33 0.42 -11.24
N TYR A 194 0.78 1.59 -10.86
CA TYR A 194 1.52 2.85 -10.80
C TYR A 194 2.83 2.74 -10.00
N LEU A 195 2.83 1.98 -8.90
CA LEU A 195 4.00 1.81 -8.04
C LEU A 195 5.14 1.04 -8.73
N ALA A 196 4.87 0.43 -9.89
CA ALA A 196 5.88 -0.23 -10.73
C ALA A 196 6.61 0.74 -11.67
N LYS A 197 6.30 2.03 -11.65
CA LYS A 197 6.94 3.04 -12.49
C LYS A 197 8.45 3.03 -12.30
N LEU A 198 9.18 3.07 -13.42
CA LEU A 198 10.60 3.34 -13.44
C LEU A 198 10.82 4.84 -13.24
N GLU A 199 11.06 5.28 -12.01
CA GLU A 199 11.57 6.64 -11.80
C GLU A 199 13.10 6.68 -11.81
N SER A 200 13.60 7.82 -12.33
CA SER A 200 15.00 8.21 -12.38
C SER A 200 15.58 8.25 -10.99
N LYS A 201 16.12 7.11 -10.55
CA LYS A 201 16.84 6.97 -9.29
C LYS A 201 17.98 7.99 -9.32
N PRO A 202 18.14 8.86 -8.31
CA PRO A 202 19.38 9.59 -8.15
C PRO A 202 20.51 8.56 -8.15
N PHE A 203 21.43 8.68 -9.11
CA PHE A 203 22.63 7.85 -9.15
C PHE A 203 23.35 7.99 -7.81
N GLY A 204 23.42 6.92 -7.01
CA GLY A 204 24.22 6.88 -5.78
C GLY A 204 23.52 6.45 -4.49
N ASP A 205 22.18 6.34 -4.45
CA ASP A 205 21.50 5.95 -3.21
C ASP A 205 21.43 4.40 -3.05
N LYS A 206 22.02 3.87 -1.97
CA LYS A 206 22.16 2.42 -1.69
C LYS A 206 20.84 1.76 -1.22
N GLY A 207 19.71 2.46 -1.28
CA GLY A 207 18.38 1.99 -0.84
C GLY A 207 17.58 1.24 -1.92
N LYS A 208 16.65 0.37 -1.50
CA LYS A 208 15.64 -0.21 -2.40
C LYS A 208 14.56 0.84 -2.68
N ASN A 209 14.20 1.02 -3.95
CA ASN A 209 13.14 1.97 -4.36
C ASN A 209 11.78 1.30 -4.64
N PHE A 210 11.73 -0.03 -4.57
CA PHE A 210 10.50 -0.81 -4.67
C PHE A 210 10.61 -2.07 -3.80
N HIS A 211 9.52 -2.42 -3.12
CA HIS A 211 9.38 -3.69 -2.43
C HIS A 211 7.93 -4.18 -2.45
N SER A 212 7.78 -5.50 -2.48
CA SER A 212 6.50 -6.16 -2.32
C SER A 212 6.69 -7.40 -1.44
N SER A 213 5.77 -7.62 -0.51
CA SER A 213 5.80 -8.76 0.41
C SER A 213 5.36 -10.04 -0.34
N CYS A 214 6.30 -10.69 -1.02
CA CYS A 214 6.02 -11.91 -1.81
C CYS A 214 6.13 -13.23 -1.00
N LYS A 215 6.36 -13.16 0.32
CA LYS A 215 6.45 -14.29 1.25
C LYS A 215 5.93 -13.89 2.63
#